data_AF-A0A7V9KJA6-F1
#
_entry.id   AF-A0A7V9KJA6-F1
#
_cell.length_a   1.000
_cell.length_b   1.000
_cell.length_c   1.000
_cell.angle_alpha   90.00
_cell.angle_beta   90.00
_cell.angle_gamma   90.00
#
_symmetry.space_group_name_H-M   'P 1'
#
loop_
_entity.id
_entity.type
_entity.pdbx_description
1 polymer ?
#
loop_
_entity_poly.entity_id
_entity_poly.type
_entity_poly.pdbx_seq_one_letter_code
_entity_poly.pdbx_strand_id
1 'polypeptide(L)'
;PLGRWLRATAASSPADPPTATYDLDGAWARVVAPIIGRGGLLGSVSLLVPRGGATPEDGMTTANGAAACAVVLAREQAAANVRREVELHVLDEILDGALRSETTLRQQAKRLGHDFEQPHVALVARLEHTAGSGPVRAQGRDEWWAILDDVIARAGAPRAGGVLWRIRQNNAEIIWPAAPEVDLMRVARVIHEDLATMVSGSSAVSTAVSVGIGTPRGGIEGIRRSHQEARQALTLGRRLTGAGHLTRFDTLGVYRLLFAAEQLPELAALHTETLGSLLDYDREHNAELVHTLDAFFAANGSPKEAAERLHVHRNTVLYRLDRIREITGFNLEDSALRLRLQLALHIHLALYTRSD
;
A
#
# COMPACT_ATOMS: atom_id res chain seq x y z
N PRO A 1 -13.18 -33.23 -9.52
CA PRO A 1 -14.40 -33.87 -8.97
C PRO A 1 -14.79 -33.35 -7.58
N LEU A 2 -13.91 -33.50 -6.59
CA LEU A 2 -14.17 -33.10 -5.19
C LEU A 2 -14.47 -31.60 -5.01
N GLY A 3 -13.59 -30.71 -5.49
CA GLY A 3 -13.79 -29.26 -5.34
C GLY A 3 -15.07 -28.74 -6.03
N ARG A 4 -15.56 -29.43 -7.06
CA ARG A 4 -16.85 -29.10 -7.71
C ARG A 4 -18.03 -29.51 -6.83
N TRP A 5 -17.96 -30.68 -6.20
CA TRP A 5 -18.97 -31.18 -5.29
C TRP A 5 -19.06 -30.34 -4.01
N LEU A 6 -17.93 -29.98 -3.41
CA LEU A 6 -17.88 -29.12 -2.23
C LEU A 6 -18.54 -27.75 -2.49
N ARG A 7 -18.27 -27.13 -3.65
CA ARG A 7 -18.91 -25.86 -4.01
C ARG A 7 -20.40 -25.99 -4.31
N ALA A 8 -20.83 -27.10 -4.91
CA ALA A 8 -22.24 -27.34 -5.21
C ALA A 8 -23.09 -27.61 -3.97
N THR A 9 -22.49 -28.09 -2.89
CA THR A 9 -23.14 -28.43 -1.61
C THR A 9 -23.00 -27.34 -0.55
N ALA A 10 -22.41 -26.19 -0.90
CA ALA A 10 -22.18 -25.07 0.03
C ALA A 10 -23.47 -24.41 0.59
N ALA A 11 -24.62 -24.69 -0.01
CA ALA A 11 -25.94 -24.22 0.43
C ALA A 11 -26.72 -25.24 1.28
N SER A 12 -26.14 -26.43 1.53
CA SER A 12 -26.76 -27.47 2.35
C SER A 12 -26.77 -27.10 3.84
N SER A 13 -27.56 -27.83 4.64
CA SER A 13 -27.69 -27.59 6.08
C SER A 13 -26.34 -27.72 6.80
N PRO A 14 -25.90 -26.71 7.58
CA PRO A 14 -24.70 -26.83 8.41
C PRO A 14 -24.82 -27.88 9.52
N ALA A 15 -26.04 -28.18 9.97
CA ALA A 15 -26.31 -29.14 11.04
C ALA A 15 -26.30 -30.59 10.55
N ASP A 16 -26.48 -30.80 9.25
CA ASP A 16 -26.46 -32.12 8.62
C ASP A 16 -25.80 -32.02 7.23
N PRO A 17 -24.47 -31.82 7.19
CA PRO A 17 -23.75 -31.63 5.95
C PRO A 17 -23.70 -32.95 5.16
N PRO A 18 -23.93 -32.91 3.83
CA PRO A 18 -23.93 -34.12 3.02
C PRO A 18 -22.53 -34.75 2.99
N THR A 19 -22.47 -36.06 2.84
CA THR A 19 -21.20 -36.79 2.72
C THR A 19 -21.04 -37.40 1.33
N ALA A 20 -19.80 -37.56 0.89
CA ALA A 20 -19.47 -38.29 -0.33
C ALA A 20 -18.22 -39.15 -0.10
N THR A 21 -18.16 -40.29 -0.78
CA THR A 21 -17.00 -41.18 -0.74
C THR A 21 -16.27 -41.13 -2.07
N TYR A 22 -14.95 -40.98 -2.02
CA TYR A 22 -14.07 -41.00 -3.18
C TYR A 22 -12.95 -41.99 -2.94
N ASP A 23 -12.74 -42.91 -3.88
CA ASP A 23 -11.54 -43.74 -3.89
C ASP A 23 -10.30 -42.87 -4.10
N LEU A 24 -9.23 -43.17 -3.36
CA LEU A 24 -7.91 -42.58 -3.53
C LEU A 24 -6.99 -43.58 -4.23
N ASP A 25 -5.83 -43.11 -4.69
CA ASP A 25 -4.80 -43.99 -5.23
C ASP A 25 -4.30 -44.94 -4.12
N GLY A 26 -4.23 -46.24 -4.44
CA GLY A 26 -3.83 -47.29 -3.50
C GLY A 26 -5.01 -47.93 -2.75
N ALA A 27 -4.78 -48.27 -1.47
CA ALA A 27 -5.69 -49.07 -0.65
C ALA A 27 -6.70 -48.26 0.18
N TRP A 28 -6.86 -46.96 -0.11
CA TRP A 28 -7.65 -46.04 0.70
C TRP A 28 -8.82 -45.42 -0.09
N ALA A 29 -9.87 -45.08 0.63
CA ALA A 29 -10.93 -44.18 0.21
C ALA A 29 -11.03 -43.03 1.22
N ARG A 30 -11.60 -41.91 0.79
CA ARG A 30 -11.95 -40.79 1.68
C ARG A 30 -13.46 -40.61 1.73
N VAL A 31 -13.99 -40.50 2.93
CA VAL A 31 -15.33 -39.95 3.18
C VAL A 31 -15.14 -38.48 3.51
N VAL A 32 -15.88 -37.60 2.83
CA VAL A 32 -15.71 -36.15 2.97
C VAL A 32 -17.05 -35.49 3.22
N ALA A 33 -17.06 -34.52 4.13
CA ALA A 33 -18.18 -33.63 4.38
C ALA A 33 -17.72 -32.16 4.30
N PRO A 34 -18.52 -31.26 3.70
CA PRO A 34 -18.23 -29.84 3.66
C PRO A 34 -18.42 -29.22 5.06
N ILE A 35 -17.52 -28.32 5.44
CA ILE A 35 -17.73 -27.43 6.59
C ILE A 35 -18.47 -26.22 6.07
N ILE A 36 -19.74 -26.05 6.44
CA ILE A 36 -20.62 -24.99 5.93
C ILE A 36 -20.81 -23.94 7.02
N GLY A 37 -20.45 -22.70 6.73
CA GLY A 37 -20.68 -21.54 7.58
C GLY A 37 -21.82 -20.66 7.05
N ARG A 38 -22.07 -19.54 7.74
CA ARG A 38 -23.10 -18.56 7.36
C ARG A 38 -22.88 -17.93 5.97
N GLY A 39 -21.62 -17.85 5.53
CA GLY A 39 -21.19 -17.27 4.24
C GLY A 39 -20.89 -18.30 3.15
N GLY A 40 -21.21 -19.58 3.37
CA GLY A 40 -20.93 -20.67 2.43
C GLY A 40 -19.86 -21.64 2.94
N LEU A 41 -19.17 -22.29 2.01
CA LEU A 41 -18.18 -23.34 2.30
C LEU A 41 -16.93 -22.74 2.98
N LEU A 42 -16.65 -23.18 4.21
CA LEU A 42 -15.44 -22.81 4.98
C LEU A 42 -14.28 -23.79 4.75
N GLY A 43 -14.58 -25.03 4.36
CA GLY A 43 -13.59 -26.07 4.18
C GLY A 43 -14.24 -27.46 4.07
N SER A 44 -13.51 -28.50 4.41
CA SER A 44 -14.03 -29.88 4.43
C SER A 44 -13.34 -30.72 5.48
N VAL A 45 -14.08 -31.62 6.12
CA VAL A 45 -13.52 -32.71 6.93
C VAL A 45 -13.38 -33.94 6.05
N SER A 46 -12.21 -34.59 6.09
CA SER A 46 -11.95 -35.84 5.38
C SER A 46 -11.57 -36.95 6.37
N LEU A 47 -12.30 -38.05 6.32
CA LEU A 47 -11.99 -39.29 7.03
C LEU A 47 -11.41 -40.28 6.03
N LEU A 48 -10.22 -40.84 6.34
CA LEU A 48 -9.56 -41.83 5.50
C LEU A 48 -9.89 -43.24 6.01
N VAL A 49 -10.40 -44.08 5.11
CA VAL A 49 -10.82 -45.46 5.41
C VAL A 49 -10.26 -46.43 4.36
N PRO A 50 -10.05 -47.72 4.69
CA PRO A 50 -9.64 -48.70 3.68
C PRO A 50 -10.64 -48.78 2.52
N ARG A 51 -10.14 -49.03 1.31
CA ARG A 51 -10.97 -49.10 0.11
C ARG A 51 -11.99 -50.22 0.22
N GLY A 52 -13.25 -49.91 -0.09
CA GLY A 52 -14.39 -50.84 0.07
C GLY A 52 -14.85 -51.02 1.53
N GLY A 53 -14.19 -50.37 2.50
CA GLY A 53 -14.52 -50.45 3.92
C GLY A 53 -15.34 -49.27 4.45
N ALA A 54 -15.75 -48.33 3.60
CA ALA A 54 -16.55 -47.18 4.04
C ALA A 54 -17.95 -47.63 4.47
N THR A 55 -18.34 -47.30 5.70
CA THR A 55 -19.63 -47.62 6.29
C THR A 55 -20.54 -46.39 6.37
N PRO A 56 -21.87 -46.58 6.56
CA PRO A 56 -22.77 -45.46 6.86
C PRO A 56 -22.38 -44.68 8.13
N GLU A 57 -21.80 -45.36 9.12
CA GLU A 57 -21.31 -44.74 10.37
C GLU A 57 -20.13 -43.80 10.11
N ASP A 58 -19.24 -44.12 9.16
CA ASP A 58 -18.16 -43.23 8.74
C ASP A 58 -18.71 -41.95 8.11
N GLY A 59 -19.80 -42.08 7.32
CA GLY A 59 -20.55 -40.95 6.78
C GLY A 59 -21.08 -40.05 7.90
N MET A 60 -21.82 -40.62 8.85
CA MET A 60 -22.35 -39.88 10.02
C MET A 60 -21.24 -39.23 10.85
N THR A 61 -20.14 -39.94 11.09
CA THR A 61 -18.99 -39.44 11.85
C THR A 61 -18.35 -38.25 11.14
N THR A 62 -18.17 -38.34 9.82
CA THR A 62 -17.61 -37.26 9.01
C THR A 62 -18.54 -36.05 8.97
N ALA A 63 -19.86 -36.26 8.84
CA ALA A 63 -20.86 -35.20 8.88
C ALA A 63 -20.91 -34.49 10.24
N ASN A 64 -20.96 -35.25 11.33
CA ASN A 64 -20.92 -34.72 12.70
C ASN A 64 -19.62 -33.95 12.97
N GLY A 65 -18.49 -34.46 12.51
CA GLY A 65 -17.20 -33.77 12.57
C GLY A 65 -17.23 -32.44 11.84
N ALA A 66 -17.77 -32.41 10.61
CA ALA A 66 -17.90 -31.16 9.85
C ALA A 66 -18.84 -30.14 10.51
N ALA A 67 -19.97 -30.58 11.07
CA ALA A 67 -20.89 -29.72 11.82
C ALA A 67 -20.21 -29.16 13.08
N ALA A 68 -19.47 -29.98 13.84
CA ALA A 68 -18.72 -29.53 15.00
C ALA A 68 -17.62 -28.51 14.62
N CYS A 69 -16.86 -28.77 13.55
CA CYS A 69 -15.88 -27.82 13.01
C CYS A 69 -16.53 -26.50 12.61
N ALA A 70 -17.72 -26.53 12.00
CA ALA A 70 -18.43 -25.32 11.61
C ALA A 70 -18.78 -24.43 12.82
N VAL A 71 -19.19 -25.03 13.94
CA VAL A 71 -19.48 -24.30 15.19
C VAL A 71 -18.20 -23.67 15.76
N VAL A 72 -17.09 -24.41 15.80
CA VAL A 72 -15.81 -23.90 16.30
C VAL A 72 -15.32 -22.74 15.44
N LEU A 73 -15.30 -22.91 14.12
CA LEU A 73 -14.87 -21.88 13.17
C LEU A 73 -15.78 -20.64 13.22
N ALA A 74 -17.10 -20.83 13.36
CA ALA A 74 -18.02 -19.70 13.53
C ALA A 74 -17.73 -18.89 14.80
N ARG A 75 -17.39 -19.57 15.90
CA ARG A 75 -16.99 -18.92 17.16
C ARG A 75 -15.66 -18.17 17.01
N GLU A 76 -14.67 -18.78 16.36
CA GLU A 76 -13.37 -18.15 16.11
C GLU A 76 -13.51 -16.92 15.21
N GLN A 77 -14.29 -17.00 14.13
CA GLN A 77 -14.56 -15.86 13.25
C GLN A 77 -15.30 -14.74 13.98
N ALA A 78 -16.30 -15.07 14.81
CA ALA A 78 -17.02 -14.07 15.60
C ALA A 78 -16.07 -13.34 16.57
N ALA A 79 -15.17 -14.06 17.23
CA ALA A 79 -14.17 -13.47 18.11
C ALA A 79 -13.17 -12.60 17.33
N ALA A 80 -12.72 -13.06 16.15
CA ALA A 80 -11.84 -12.30 15.27
C ALA A 80 -12.49 -11.01 14.76
N ASN A 81 -13.77 -11.06 14.36
CA ASN A 81 -14.52 -9.89 13.91
C ASN A 81 -14.68 -8.87 15.02
N VAL A 82 -15.05 -9.29 16.23
CA VAL A 82 -15.16 -8.40 17.40
C VAL A 82 -13.81 -7.77 17.72
N ARG A 83 -12.72 -8.57 17.74
CA ARG A 83 -11.36 -8.03 17.91
C ARG A 83 -11.04 -6.96 16.87
N ARG A 84 -11.38 -7.23 15.61
CA ARG A 84 -11.10 -6.32 14.48
C ARG A 84 -11.87 -5.01 14.59
N GLU A 85 -13.14 -5.05 14.99
CA GLU A 85 -13.95 -3.85 15.25
C GLU A 85 -13.29 -2.96 16.32
N VAL A 86 -12.78 -3.56 17.39
CA VAL A 86 -12.06 -2.84 18.45
C VAL A 86 -10.73 -2.27 17.94
N GLU A 87 -9.98 -3.01 17.13
CA GLU A 87 -8.74 -2.53 16.50
C GLU A 87 -8.98 -1.37 15.51
N LEU A 88 -10.07 -1.43 14.74
CA LEU A 88 -10.48 -0.35 13.84
C LEU A 88 -10.87 0.90 14.62
N HIS A 89 -11.63 0.75 15.71
CA HIS A 89 -11.95 1.87 16.58
C HIS A 89 -10.68 2.52 17.16
N VAL A 90 -9.70 1.71 17.57
CA VAL A 90 -8.40 2.22 18.03
C VAL A 90 -7.69 3.02 16.93
N LEU A 91 -7.62 2.49 15.70
CA LEU A 91 -7.02 3.21 14.58
C LEU A 91 -7.75 4.51 14.25
N ASP A 92 -9.08 4.52 14.29
CA ASP A 92 -9.87 5.71 14.02
C ASP A 92 -9.55 6.82 15.04
N GLU A 93 -9.47 6.50 16.34
CA GLU A 93 -9.08 7.49 17.35
C GLU A 93 -7.62 7.99 17.16
N ILE A 94 -6.67 7.08 16.89
CA ILE A 94 -5.25 7.45 16.72
C ILE A 94 -5.04 8.26 15.45
N LEU A 95 -5.62 7.87 14.32
CA LEU A 95 -5.27 8.45 13.03
C LEU A 95 -6.08 9.70 12.71
N ASP A 96 -7.33 9.80 13.21
CA ASP A 96 -8.22 10.89 12.83
C ASP A 96 -8.21 12.06 13.82
N GLY A 97 -7.62 11.89 15.01
CA GLY A 97 -7.45 13.02 15.94
C GLY A 97 -8.61 13.21 16.92
N ALA A 98 -9.58 12.32 16.89
CA ALA A 98 -10.72 12.31 17.80
C ALA A 98 -10.43 11.55 19.11
N LEU A 99 -9.23 11.74 19.68
CA LEU A 99 -8.80 11.07 20.91
C LEU A 99 -9.65 11.54 22.10
N ARG A 100 -10.42 10.62 22.69
CA ARG A 100 -11.22 10.92 23.89
C ARG A 100 -10.39 10.83 25.17
N SER A 101 -9.57 9.79 25.26
CA SER A 101 -8.69 9.51 26.40
C SER A 101 -7.50 8.68 25.96
N GLU A 102 -6.30 9.26 26.03
CA GLU A 102 -5.08 8.57 25.66
C GLU A 102 -4.81 7.35 26.55
N THR A 103 -5.07 7.45 27.85
CA THR A 103 -4.85 6.35 28.81
C THR A 103 -5.76 5.17 28.54
N THR A 104 -7.04 5.41 28.25
CA THR A 104 -8.01 4.36 27.90
C THR A 104 -7.60 3.66 26.61
N LEU A 105 -7.18 4.44 25.59
CA LEU A 105 -6.76 3.90 24.31
C LEU A 105 -5.50 3.04 24.43
N ARG A 106 -4.50 3.49 25.21
CA ARG A 106 -3.29 2.71 25.50
C ARG A 106 -3.63 1.40 26.22
N GLN A 107 -4.52 1.42 27.20
CA GLN A 107 -4.97 0.21 27.90
C GLN A 107 -5.69 -0.76 26.96
N GLN A 108 -6.56 -0.25 26.09
CA GLN A 108 -7.29 -1.04 25.10
C GLN A 108 -6.35 -1.67 24.07
N ALA A 109 -5.41 -0.90 23.53
CA ALA A 109 -4.38 -1.40 22.61
C ALA A 109 -3.52 -2.49 23.26
N LYS A 110 -3.09 -2.29 24.51
CA LYS A 110 -2.30 -3.28 25.25
C LYS A 110 -3.06 -4.59 25.46
N ARG A 111 -4.38 -4.53 25.74
CA ARG A 111 -5.25 -5.72 25.83
C ARG A 111 -5.37 -6.47 24.50
N LEU A 112 -5.27 -5.76 23.38
CA LEU A 112 -5.25 -6.31 22.03
C LEU A 112 -3.86 -6.79 21.59
N GLY A 113 -2.84 -6.68 22.45
CA GLY A 113 -1.46 -7.10 22.16
C GLY A 113 -0.61 -6.06 21.42
N HIS A 114 -1.04 -4.79 21.38
CA HIS A 114 -0.29 -3.70 20.74
C HIS A 114 0.36 -2.80 21.80
N ASP A 115 1.69 -2.70 21.78
CA ASP A 115 2.47 -1.87 22.71
C ASP A 115 2.94 -0.58 22.04
N PHE A 116 2.08 0.45 22.06
CA PHE A 116 2.38 1.73 21.41
C PHE A 116 3.53 2.52 22.02
N GLU A 117 4.12 2.12 23.15
CA GLU A 117 5.36 2.77 23.61
C GLU A 117 6.54 2.45 22.70
N GLN A 118 6.51 1.27 22.06
CA GLN A 118 7.53 0.88 21.10
C GLN A 118 7.43 1.70 19.81
N PRO A 119 8.54 1.90 19.09
CA PRO A 119 8.50 2.55 17.80
C PRO A 119 7.58 1.82 16.82
N HIS A 120 6.70 2.56 16.17
CA HIS A 120 5.87 2.09 15.06
C HIS A 120 6.15 2.94 13.83
N VAL A 121 6.00 2.34 12.65
CA VAL A 121 6.03 3.02 11.37
C VAL A 121 4.68 2.88 10.68
N ALA A 122 4.20 3.94 10.05
CA ALA A 122 3.03 3.85 9.19
C ALA A 122 3.45 3.60 7.74
N LEU A 123 2.67 2.77 7.05
CA LEU A 123 2.69 2.59 5.60
C LEU A 123 1.31 2.94 5.06
N VAL A 124 1.26 3.67 3.96
CA VAL A 124 0.01 4.00 3.27
C VAL A 124 0.15 3.56 1.82
N ALA A 125 -0.57 2.51 1.46
CA ALA A 125 -0.60 1.96 0.11
C ALA A 125 -1.87 2.42 -0.62
N ARG A 126 -1.72 2.91 -1.85
CA ARG A 126 -2.83 3.30 -2.72
C ARG A 126 -2.83 2.46 -3.99
N LEU A 127 -4.03 2.01 -4.35
CA LEU A 127 -4.30 1.32 -5.60
C LEU A 127 -4.68 2.36 -6.65
N GLU A 128 -4.00 2.36 -7.79
CA GLU A 128 -4.15 3.38 -8.83
C GLU A 128 -4.43 2.75 -10.18
N HIS A 129 -5.52 3.20 -10.82
CA HIS A 129 -5.77 2.91 -12.22
C HIS A 129 -4.86 3.77 -13.08
N THR A 130 -4.09 3.17 -13.98
CA THR A 130 -3.54 3.95 -15.09
C THR A 130 -4.69 4.28 -16.04
N ALA A 131 -4.76 5.52 -16.52
CA ALA A 131 -5.91 6.14 -17.17
C ALA A 131 -6.69 5.24 -18.15
N GLY A 132 -8.03 5.28 -18.06
CA GLY A 132 -8.96 4.61 -18.99
C GLY A 132 -9.97 3.65 -18.38
N SER A 133 -10.01 3.49 -17.04
CA SER A 133 -10.92 2.53 -16.41
C SER A 133 -11.47 3.03 -15.08
N GLY A 134 -12.76 2.76 -14.83
CA GLY A 134 -13.43 3.05 -13.58
C GLY A 134 -12.86 2.27 -12.39
N PRO A 135 -13.32 2.57 -11.15
CA PRO A 135 -12.76 2.00 -9.92
C PRO A 135 -12.72 0.47 -9.95
N VAL A 136 -11.66 -0.16 -9.41
CA VAL A 136 -11.56 -1.61 -9.18
C VAL A 136 -12.74 -1.97 -8.30
N ARG A 137 -13.80 -2.48 -8.94
CA ARG A 137 -14.86 -3.18 -8.23
C ARG A 137 -14.29 -4.53 -7.85
N ALA A 138 -13.50 -4.58 -6.78
CA ALA A 138 -13.42 -5.85 -6.05
C ALA A 138 -14.85 -6.23 -5.67
N GLN A 139 -15.14 -7.51 -5.74
CA GLN A 139 -16.46 -8.02 -5.43
C GLN A 139 -16.63 -7.99 -3.91
N GLY A 140 -16.88 -6.80 -3.36
CA GLY A 140 -17.15 -6.57 -1.94
C GLY A 140 -15.94 -6.06 -1.14
N ARG A 141 -16.24 -5.35 -0.05
CA ARG A 141 -15.22 -4.88 0.90
C ARG A 141 -14.46 -6.06 1.51
N ASP A 142 -15.16 -7.14 1.85
CA ASP A 142 -14.66 -8.32 2.58
C ASP A 142 -13.50 -9.03 1.88
N GLU A 143 -13.49 -9.03 0.54
CA GLU A 143 -12.41 -9.63 -0.28
C GLU A 143 -11.08 -8.88 -0.09
N TRP A 144 -11.12 -7.54 -0.05
CA TRP A 144 -9.93 -6.73 0.22
C TRP A 144 -9.37 -6.91 1.63
N TRP A 145 -10.22 -7.19 2.62
CA TRP A 145 -9.77 -7.41 3.99
C TRP A 145 -8.96 -8.71 4.09
N ALA A 146 -9.51 -9.80 3.57
CA ALA A 146 -8.83 -11.10 3.55
C ALA A 146 -7.50 -11.02 2.79
N ILE A 147 -7.49 -10.29 1.67
CA ILE A 147 -6.29 -10.02 0.88
C ILE A 147 -5.22 -9.31 1.72
N LEU A 148 -5.58 -8.21 2.39
CA LEU A 148 -4.60 -7.45 3.19
C LEU A 148 -4.09 -8.25 4.38
N ASP A 149 -4.94 -9.03 5.04
CA ASP A 149 -4.51 -9.93 6.12
C ASP A 149 -3.46 -10.93 5.63
N ASP A 150 -3.67 -11.52 4.46
CA ASP A 150 -2.75 -12.48 3.85
C ASP A 150 -1.42 -11.83 3.41
N VAL A 151 -1.47 -10.63 2.82
CA VAL A 151 -0.26 -9.82 2.51
C VAL A 151 0.52 -9.48 3.77
N ILE A 152 -0.16 -9.01 4.81
CA ILE A 152 0.46 -8.62 6.07
C ILE A 152 1.08 -9.84 6.76
N ALA A 153 0.40 -10.99 6.72
CA ALA A 153 0.92 -12.25 7.22
C ALA A 153 2.20 -12.67 6.46
N ARG A 154 2.20 -12.61 5.12
CA ARG A 154 3.39 -12.93 4.30
C ARG A 154 4.54 -11.95 4.49
N ALA A 155 4.25 -10.68 4.75
CA ALA A 155 5.24 -9.67 5.10
C ALA A 155 5.92 -9.93 6.46
N GLY A 156 5.49 -10.97 7.19
CA GLY A 156 6.12 -11.42 8.44
C GLY A 156 5.51 -10.78 9.67
N ALA A 157 4.21 -10.46 9.65
CA ALA A 157 3.53 -9.93 10.82
C ALA A 157 3.75 -10.83 12.06
N PRO A 158 3.98 -10.25 13.25
CA PRO A 158 4.19 -11.03 14.46
C PRO A 158 2.95 -11.89 14.76
N ARG A 159 3.17 -13.14 15.19
CA ARG A 159 2.10 -14.12 15.48
C ARG A 159 1.18 -13.73 16.64
N ALA A 160 1.47 -12.65 17.38
CA ALA A 160 0.78 -12.26 18.60
C ALA A 160 0.50 -10.74 18.66
N GLY A 161 -0.32 -10.23 17.73
CA GLY A 161 -0.58 -8.79 17.65
C GLY A 161 0.66 -8.01 17.24
N GLY A 162 0.48 -6.78 16.79
CA GLY A 162 1.58 -5.91 16.39
C GLY A 162 1.21 -5.04 15.19
N VAL A 163 0.66 -5.63 14.13
CA VAL A 163 0.26 -4.86 12.96
C VAL A 163 -1.20 -4.47 13.07
N LEU A 164 -1.46 -3.17 13.04
CA LEU A 164 -2.81 -2.63 12.88
C LEU A 164 -2.96 -2.15 11.45
N TRP A 165 -4.12 -2.31 10.84
CA TRP A 165 -4.36 -1.74 9.52
C TRP A 165 -5.82 -1.32 9.35
N ARG A 166 -6.13 -0.51 8.34
CA ARG A 166 -7.51 -0.21 7.91
C ARG A 166 -7.53 0.16 6.43
N ILE A 167 -8.70 0.08 5.81
CA ILE A 167 -8.91 0.60 4.47
C ILE A 167 -9.74 1.89 4.57
N ARG A 168 -9.23 2.99 4.02
CA ARG A 168 -9.94 4.27 3.98
C ARG A 168 -9.68 5.00 2.66
N GLN A 169 -10.74 5.43 1.99
CA GLN A 169 -10.65 6.21 0.74
C GLN A 169 -9.70 5.59 -0.31
N ASN A 170 -9.79 4.26 -0.50
CA ASN A 170 -8.93 3.48 -1.41
C ASN A 170 -7.44 3.42 -1.03
N ASN A 171 -7.11 3.74 0.22
CA ASN A 171 -5.79 3.53 0.79
C ASN A 171 -5.85 2.42 1.84
N ALA A 172 -4.89 1.51 1.80
CA ALA A 172 -4.57 0.64 2.93
C ALA A 172 -3.59 1.37 3.84
N GLU A 173 -4.02 1.68 5.06
CA GLU A 173 -3.22 2.35 6.09
C GLU A 173 -2.79 1.27 7.10
N ILE A 174 -1.48 1.07 7.25
CA ILE A 174 -0.88 -0.01 8.03
C ILE A 174 0.06 0.60 9.06
N ILE A 175 -0.07 0.22 10.33
CA ILE A 175 0.79 0.61 11.43
C ILE A 175 1.58 -0.63 11.85
N TRP A 176 2.89 -0.58 11.61
CA TRP A 176 3.79 -1.71 11.76
C TRP A 176 4.77 -1.47 12.93
N PRO A 177 4.99 -2.44 13.84
CA PRO A 177 5.98 -2.31 14.90
C PRO A 177 7.39 -2.28 14.32
N ALA A 178 8.12 -1.19 14.55
CA ALA A 178 9.47 -0.98 14.07
C ALA A 178 10.50 -1.56 15.07
N ALA A 179 10.38 -2.85 15.36
CA ALA A 179 11.37 -3.56 16.16
C ALA A 179 12.74 -3.60 15.44
N PRO A 180 13.88 -3.54 16.15
CA PRO A 180 15.21 -3.47 15.54
C PRO A 180 15.53 -4.60 14.56
N GLU A 181 14.94 -5.77 14.76
CA GLU A 181 15.15 -6.98 13.93
C GLU A 181 14.34 -6.95 12.63
N VAL A 182 13.39 -6.02 12.50
CA VAL A 182 12.48 -5.92 11.35
C VAL A 182 13.06 -4.98 10.29
N ASP A 183 13.38 -5.53 9.13
CA ASP A 183 13.68 -4.74 7.93
C ASP A 183 12.38 -4.16 7.34
N LEU A 184 12.06 -2.93 7.74
CA LEU A 184 10.88 -2.20 7.27
C LEU A 184 10.86 -2.00 5.76
N MET A 185 12.02 -1.91 5.10
CA MET A 185 12.07 -1.78 3.66
C MET A 185 11.72 -3.08 2.95
N ARG A 186 12.16 -4.22 3.51
CA ARG A 186 11.71 -5.53 3.04
C ARG A 186 10.20 -5.69 3.23
N VAL A 187 9.66 -5.34 4.40
CA VAL A 187 8.22 -5.40 4.68
C VAL A 187 7.44 -4.57 3.66
N ALA A 188 7.83 -3.30 3.47
CA ALA A 188 7.15 -2.41 2.55
C ALA A 188 7.22 -2.88 1.09
N ARG A 189 8.34 -3.50 0.69
CA ARG A 189 8.51 -4.10 -0.63
C ARG A 189 7.59 -5.30 -0.83
N VAL A 190 7.50 -6.21 0.13
CA VAL A 190 6.56 -7.35 0.07
C VAL A 190 5.12 -6.87 -0.04
N ILE A 191 4.74 -5.87 0.77
CA ILE A 191 3.39 -5.26 0.70
C ILE A 191 3.15 -4.67 -0.69
N HIS A 192 4.11 -3.93 -1.24
CA HIS A 192 4.02 -3.33 -2.56
C HIS A 192 3.88 -4.37 -3.69
N GLU A 193 4.77 -5.36 -3.71
CA GLU A 193 4.84 -6.41 -4.74
C GLU A 193 3.60 -7.32 -4.71
N ASP A 194 3.15 -7.73 -3.52
CA ASP A 194 1.98 -8.60 -3.39
C ASP A 194 0.71 -7.85 -3.80
N LEU A 195 0.53 -6.61 -3.31
CA LEU A 195 -0.62 -5.79 -3.72
C LEU A 195 -0.61 -5.56 -5.23
N ALA A 196 0.56 -5.31 -5.85
CA ALA A 196 0.66 -5.13 -7.29
C ALA A 196 0.33 -6.42 -8.08
N THR A 197 0.77 -7.57 -7.59
CA THR A 197 0.53 -8.88 -8.23
C THR A 197 -0.96 -9.23 -8.23
N MET A 198 -1.65 -9.02 -7.11
CA MET A 198 -3.07 -9.36 -6.97
C MET A 198 -3.97 -8.54 -7.88
N VAL A 199 -3.65 -7.25 -8.06
CA VAL A 199 -4.47 -6.40 -8.92
C VAL A 199 -4.21 -6.68 -10.40
N SER A 200 -2.95 -7.02 -10.74
CA SER A 200 -2.57 -7.44 -12.09
C SER A 200 -3.22 -8.76 -12.51
N GLY A 201 -3.48 -9.67 -11.56
CA GLY A 201 -4.16 -10.95 -11.82
C GLY A 201 -5.67 -10.86 -12.07
N SER A 202 -6.29 -9.70 -11.80
CA SER A 202 -7.75 -9.56 -11.74
C SER A 202 -8.37 -8.75 -12.89
N SER A 203 -7.57 -8.13 -13.77
CA SER A 203 -8.10 -7.33 -14.89
C SER A 203 -7.11 -7.16 -16.04
N ALA A 204 -7.63 -6.94 -17.26
CA ALA A 204 -6.87 -6.59 -18.47
C ALA A 204 -6.28 -5.16 -18.43
N VAL A 205 -6.15 -4.56 -17.25
CA VAL A 205 -5.81 -3.15 -17.05
C VAL A 205 -4.57 -3.02 -16.18
N SER A 206 -3.63 -2.19 -16.63
CA SER A 206 -2.48 -1.77 -15.84
C SER A 206 -2.95 -1.07 -14.55
N THR A 207 -2.63 -1.67 -13.42
CA THR A 207 -2.91 -1.08 -12.10
C THR A 207 -1.58 -0.93 -11.38
N ALA A 208 -1.33 0.27 -10.88
CA ALA A 208 -0.12 0.61 -10.15
C ALA A 208 -0.43 0.68 -8.65
N VAL A 209 0.53 0.24 -7.83
CA VAL A 209 0.46 0.38 -6.37
C VAL A 209 1.53 1.35 -5.92
N SER A 210 1.13 2.45 -5.29
CA SER A 210 2.07 3.40 -4.69
C SER A 210 2.06 3.24 -3.18
N VAL A 211 3.23 3.27 -2.54
CA VAL A 211 3.35 3.12 -1.08
C VAL A 211 4.17 4.25 -0.50
N GLY A 212 3.59 5.00 0.44
CA GLY A 212 4.30 5.96 1.27
C GLY A 212 4.67 5.36 2.63
N ILE A 213 5.88 5.62 3.11
CA ILE A 213 6.39 5.11 4.39
C ILE A 213 6.81 6.27 5.28
N GLY A 214 6.30 6.29 6.52
CA GLY A 214 6.68 7.26 7.55
C GLY A 214 8.01 6.93 8.21
N THR A 215 8.34 7.62 9.30
CA THR A 215 9.50 7.28 10.14
C THR A 215 9.09 6.54 11.42
N PRO A 216 9.94 5.66 11.98
CA PRO A 216 9.66 4.98 13.24
C PRO A 216 9.53 5.96 14.41
N ARG A 217 8.43 5.89 15.15
CA ARG A 217 8.16 6.76 16.31
C ARG A 217 7.37 6.02 17.39
N GLY A 218 7.70 6.25 18.66
CA GLY A 218 6.97 5.71 19.80
C GLY A 218 5.83 6.61 20.25
N GLY A 219 4.85 6.03 20.93
CA GLY A 219 3.66 6.68 21.45
C GLY A 219 2.57 6.93 20.40
N ILE A 220 1.37 7.24 20.88
CA ILE A 220 0.20 7.54 20.02
C ILE A 220 0.47 8.73 19.08
N GLU A 221 1.07 9.80 19.60
CA GLU A 221 1.45 10.96 18.78
C GLU A 221 2.54 10.61 17.77
N GLY A 222 3.46 9.72 18.14
CA GLY A 222 4.46 9.17 17.22
C GLY A 222 3.82 8.44 16.05
N ILE A 223 2.85 7.56 16.33
CA ILE A 223 2.08 6.83 15.30
C ILE A 223 1.34 7.82 14.40
N ARG A 224 0.64 8.80 14.98
CA ARG A 224 -0.07 9.85 14.22
C ARG A 224 0.88 10.57 13.27
N ARG A 225 2.05 10.98 13.77
CA ARG A 225 3.06 11.67 12.99
C ARG A 225 3.62 10.76 11.89
N SER A 226 3.96 9.52 12.19
CA SER A 226 4.41 8.54 11.19
C SER A 226 3.37 8.35 10.08
N HIS A 227 2.09 8.30 10.42
CA HIS A 227 0.99 8.23 9.46
C HIS A 227 0.88 9.48 8.58
N GLN A 228 0.98 10.68 9.15
CA GLN A 228 1.03 11.92 8.38
C GLN A 228 2.22 11.94 7.41
N GLU A 229 3.39 11.51 7.87
CA GLU A 229 4.61 11.37 7.08
C GLU A 229 4.43 10.37 5.93
N ALA A 230 3.83 9.20 6.19
CA ALA A 230 3.54 8.19 5.18
C ALA A 230 2.56 8.69 4.11
N ARG A 231 1.51 9.42 4.51
CA ARG A 231 0.58 10.07 3.57
C ARG A 231 1.28 11.12 2.72
N GLN A 232 2.11 11.95 3.34
CA GLN A 232 2.90 12.96 2.62
C GLN A 232 3.89 12.31 1.64
N ALA A 233 4.54 11.21 2.04
CA ALA A 233 5.44 10.45 1.18
C ALA A 233 4.71 9.79 0.00
N LEU A 234 3.51 9.26 0.23
CA LEU A 234 2.66 8.76 -0.86
C LEU A 234 2.30 9.88 -1.84
N THR A 235 1.85 11.04 -1.35
CA THR A 235 1.48 12.16 -2.21
C THR A 235 2.66 12.71 -3.00
N LEU A 236 3.79 12.98 -2.34
CA LEU A 236 4.99 13.52 -2.98
C LEU A 236 5.63 12.51 -3.92
N GLY A 237 5.76 11.25 -3.52
CA GLY A 237 6.27 10.18 -4.37
C GLY A 237 5.51 10.09 -5.68
N ARG A 238 4.17 10.11 -5.62
CA ARG A 238 3.34 10.12 -6.83
C ARG A 238 3.62 11.32 -7.72
N ARG A 239 3.75 12.53 -7.17
CA ARG A 239 4.01 13.75 -7.95
C ARG A 239 5.41 13.79 -8.59
N LEU A 240 6.41 13.24 -7.89
CA LEU A 240 7.82 13.27 -8.32
C LEU A 240 8.20 12.13 -9.25
N THR A 241 7.69 10.92 -9.00
CA THR A 241 8.10 9.71 -9.73
C THR A 241 6.96 9.03 -10.49
N GLY A 242 5.73 9.51 -10.35
CA GLY A 242 4.54 8.84 -10.89
C GLY A 242 3.99 7.75 -9.97
N ALA A 243 2.95 7.08 -10.43
CA ALA A 243 2.30 5.97 -9.72
C ALA A 243 3.17 4.71 -9.72
N GLY A 244 2.95 3.80 -8.76
CA GLY A 244 3.58 2.48 -8.76
C GLY A 244 4.86 2.38 -7.93
N HIS A 245 5.25 3.46 -7.25
CA HIS A 245 6.52 3.53 -6.53
C HIS A 245 6.37 3.50 -5.01
N LEU A 246 7.40 2.98 -4.36
CA LEU A 246 7.59 3.02 -2.92
C LEU A 246 8.44 4.23 -2.55
N THR A 247 7.91 5.09 -1.68
CA THR A 247 8.55 6.35 -1.27
C THR A 247 8.66 6.43 0.23
N ARG A 248 9.88 6.65 0.74
CA ARG A 248 10.12 6.90 2.16
C ARG A 248 10.06 8.39 2.46
N PHE A 249 9.52 8.74 3.62
CA PHE A 249 9.45 10.12 4.04
C PHE A 249 10.82 10.76 4.30
N ASP A 250 11.75 10.01 4.88
CA ASP A 250 13.08 10.52 5.22
C ASP A 250 13.99 10.77 4.01
N THR A 251 13.68 10.19 2.85
CA THR A 251 14.43 10.41 1.60
C THR A 251 13.95 11.63 0.81
N LEU A 252 12.83 12.26 1.19
CA LEU A 252 12.24 13.38 0.43
C LEU A 252 12.98 14.71 0.58
N GLY A 253 13.89 14.84 1.54
CA GLY A 253 14.71 16.06 1.69
C GLY A 253 13.87 17.36 1.71
N VAL A 254 14.26 18.30 0.83
CA VAL A 254 13.63 19.64 0.73
C VAL A 254 12.15 19.60 0.33
N TYR A 255 11.71 18.56 -0.39
CA TYR A 255 10.32 18.43 -0.83
C TYR A 255 9.32 18.38 0.34
N ARG A 256 9.78 17.90 1.52
CA ARG A 256 8.98 17.92 2.75
C ARG A 256 8.61 19.33 3.18
N LEU A 257 9.57 20.25 3.08
CA LEU A 257 9.39 21.66 3.42
C LEU A 257 8.51 22.36 2.40
N LEU A 258 8.74 22.12 1.11
CA LEU A 258 7.94 22.70 0.03
C LEU A 258 6.48 22.29 0.12
N PHE A 259 6.20 21.02 0.42
CA PHE A 259 4.83 20.54 0.62
C PHE A 259 4.16 21.15 1.86
N ALA A 260 4.90 21.28 2.97
CA ALA A 260 4.36 21.95 4.16
C ALA A 260 4.04 23.44 3.91
N ALA A 261 4.75 24.06 2.98
CA ALA A 261 4.59 25.44 2.56
C ALA A 261 3.69 25.60 1.31
N GLU A 262 3.06 24.54 0.77
CA GLU A 262 2.32 24.55 -0.51
C GLU A 262 1.26 25.66 -0.60
N GLN A 263 0.69 26.08 0.54
CA GLN A 263 -0.34 27.11 0.62
C GLN A 263 0.22 28.54 0.73
N LEU A 264 1.53 28.73 0.82
CA LEU A 264 2.16 30.04 0.87
C LEU A 264 2.17 30.68 -0.52
N PRO A 265 1.55 31.86 -0.72
CA PRO A 265 1.59 32.58 -2.00
C PRO A 265 3.02 32.84 -2.50
N GLU A 266 3.97 32.99 -1.59
CA GLU A 266 5.38 33.23 -1.90
C GLU A 266 6.02 32.07 -2.68
N LEU A 267 5.58 30.82 -2.49
CA LEU A 267 6.07 29.70 -3.31
C LEU A 267 5.60 29.83 -4.76
N ALA A 268 4.34 30.20 -4.97
CA ALA A 268 3.78 30.40 -6.31
C ALA A 268 4.43 31.62 -7.01
N ALA A 269 4.67 32.69 -6.26
CA ALA A 269 5.41 33.86 -6.76
C ALA A 269 6.85 33.49 -7.15
N LEU A 270 7.59 32.80 -6.27
CA LEU A 270 8.94 32.35 -6.57
C LEU A 270 8.99 31.45 -7.82
N HIS A 271 8.05 30.51 -7.94
CA HIS A 271 7.91 29.66 -9.12
C HIS A 271 7.69 30.48 -10.40
N THR A 272 6.70 31.37 -10.40
CA THR A 272 6.31 32.17 -11.56
C THR A 272 7.41 33.14 -11.98
N GLU A 273 8.01 33.86 -11.03
CA GLU A 273 9.08 34.83 -11.30
C GLU A 273 10.36 34.18 -11.83
N THR A 274 10.61 32.91 -11.49
CA THR A 274 11.87 32.23 -11.80
C THR A 274 11.76 31.32 -13.03
N LEU A 275 10.63 30.62 -13.19
CA LEU A 275 10.43 29.65 -14.27
C LEU A 275 9.36 30.06 -15.28
N GLY A 276 8.54 31.09 -15.01
CA GLY A 276 7.41 31.46 -15.87
C GLY A 276 7.81 31.67 -17.33
N SER A 277 8.83 32.51 -17.58
CA SER A 277 9.33 32.77 -18.93
C SER A 277 9.91 31.53 -19.63
N LEU A 278 10.53 30.62 -18.88
CA LEU A 278 11.04 29.36 -19.43
C LEU A 278 9.92 28.40 -19.79
N LEU A 279 8.90 28.30 -18.93
CA LEU A 279 7.72 27.46 -19.17
C LEU A 279 6.91 27.94 -20.38
N ASP A 280 6.79 29.27 -20.55
CA ASP A 280 6.13 29.86 -21.71
C ASP A 280 6.93 29.58 -22.98
N TYR A 281 8.25 29.77 -22.94
CA TYR A 281 9.14 29.46 -24.06
C TYR A 281 9.09 27.98 -24.45
N ASP A 282 9.15 27.07 -23.46
CA ASP A 282 9.04 25.61 -23.68
C ASP A 282 7.71 25.24 -24.34
N ARG A 283 6.60 25.88 -23.94
CA ARG A 283 5.28 25.63 -24.52
C ARG A 283 5.17 26.10 -25.97
N GLU A 284 5.78 27.25 -26.30
CA GLU A 284 5.75 27.82 -27.64
C GLU A 284 6.70 27.13 -28.62
N HIS A 285 7.85 26.65 -28.15
CA HIS A 285 8.95 26.17 -29.00
C HIS A 285 9.27 24.69 -28.83
N ASN A 286 8.61 23.99 -27.90
CA ASN A 286 8.91 22.59 -27.53
C ASN A 286 10.41 22.38 -27.21
N ALA A 287 10.99 23.32 -26.45
CA ALA A 287 12.44 23.44 -26.30
C ALA A 287 13.06 22.60 -25.16
N GLU A 288 12.24 22.08 -24.24
CA GLU A 288 12.62 21.26 -23.08
C GLU A 288 13.69 21.90 -22.17
N LEU A 289 13.68 23.22 -22.04
CA LEU A 289 14.62 23.98 -21.22
C LEU A 289 14.48 23.65 -19.73
N VAL A 290 13.25 23.55 -19.21
CA VAL A 290 13.01 23.22 -17.79
C VAL A 290 13.49 21.81 -17.47
N HIS A 291 13.23 20.84 -18.35
CA HIS A 291 13.74 19.47 -18.21
C HIS A 291 15.28 19.43 -18.29
N THR A 292 15.87 20.27 -19.15
CA THR A 292 17.33 20.37 -19.25
C THR A 292 17.96 20.96 -17.98
N LEU A 293 17.31 21.94 -17.34
CA LEU A 293 17.76 22.47 -16.05
C LEU A 293 17.72 21.42 -14.94
N ASP A 294 16.65 20.64 -14.86
CA ASP A 294 16.54 19.56 -13.89
C ASP A 294 17.68 18.54 -14.05
N ALA A 295 17.89 18.05 -15.28
CA ALA A 295 18.99 17.14 -15.58
C ALA A 295 20.38 17.74 -15.28
N PHE A 296 20.57 19.03 -15.56
CA PHE A 296 21.80 19.75 -15.25
C PHE A 296 22.08 19.82 -13.75
N PHE A 297 21.08 20.14 -12.93
CA PHE A 297 21.26 20.17 -11.48
C PHE A 297 21.41 18.79 -10.86
N ALA A 298 20.68 17.79 -11.38
CA ALA A 298 20.84 16.41 -10.95
C ALA A 298 22.22 15.82 -11.33
N ALA A 299 22.89 16.41 -12.33
CA ALA A 299 24.26 16.17 -12.73
C ALA A 299 25.28 17.09 -12.02
N ASN A 300 24.92 17.72 -10.90
CA ASN A 300 25.77 18.65 -10.14
C ASN A 300 26.36 19.80 -10.99
N GLY A 301 25.64 20.22 -12.03
CA GLY A 301 26.08 21.26 -12.94
C GLY A 301 27.06 20.80 -14.03
N SER A 302 27.15 19.49 -14.31
CA SER A 302 27.96 18.93 -15.40
C SER A 302 27.14 18.83 -16.70
N PRO A 303 27.44 19.62 -17.75
CA PRO A 303 26.75 19.49 -19.03
C PRO A 303 26.96 18.13 -19.70
N LYS A 304 28.07 17.46 -19.40
CA LYS A 304 28.38 16.13 -19.96
C LYS A 304 27.44 15.07 -19.37
N GLU A 305 27.36 15.00 -18.05
CA GLU A 305 26.50 14.04 -17.35
C GLU A 305 25.01 14.36 -17.58
N ALA A 306 24.65 15.64 -17.69
CA ALA A 306 23.30 16.04 -18.06
C ALA A 306 22.93 15.56 -19.47
N ALA A 307 23.86 15.64 -20.43
CA ALA A 307 23.65 15.15 -21.79
C ALA A 307 23.46 13.63 -21.84
N GLU A 308 24.22 12.88 -21.02
CA GLU A 308 24.06 11.44 -20.85
C GLU A 308 22.68 11.08 -20.30
N ARG A 309 22.20 11.80 -19.26
CA ARG A 309 20.85 11.63 -18.69
C ARG A 309 19.72 11.96 -19.65
N LEU A 310 19.90 12.98 -20.48
CA LEU A 310 18.91 13.43 -21.47
C LEU A 310 19.00 12.66 -22.79
N HIS A 311 20.00 11.79 -22.96
CA HIS A 311 20.31 11.11 -24.22
C HIS A 311 20.49 12.07 -25.42
N VAL A 312 21.15 13.21 -25.19
CA VAL A 312 21.47 14.21 -26.22
C VAL A 312 22.97 14.45 -26.30
N HIS A 313 23.41 15.22 -27.29
CA HIS A 313 24.80 15.64 -27.37
C HIS A 313 25.10 16.76 -26.35
N ARG A 314 26.32 16.79 -25.78
CA ARG A 314 26.76 17.84 -24.83
C ARG A 314 26.53 19.26 -25.35
N ASN A 315 26.75 19.49 -26.65
CA ASN A 315 26.54 20.81 -27.26
C ASN A 315 25.07 21.25 -27.23
N THR A 316 24.13 20.31 -27.31
CA THR A 316 22.69 20.62 -27.19
C THR A 316 22.37 21.12 -25.78
N VAL A 317 22.96 20.51 -24.75
CA VAL A 317 22.80 20.98 -23.37
C VAL A 317 23.37 22.39 -23.21
N LEU A 318 24.59 22.63 -23.69
CA LEU A 318 25.21 23.96 -23.63
C LEU A 318 24.35 25.02 -24.33
N TYR A 319 23.87 24.73 -25.55
CA TYR A 319 22.96 25.61 -26.28
C TYR A 319 21.68 25.91 -25.49
N ARG A 320 21.06 24.89 -24.89
CA ARG A 320 19.85 25.08 -24.06
C ARG A 320 20.16 25.91 -22.81
N LEU A 321 21.30 25.71 -22.15
CA LEU A 321 21.73 26.51 -20.99
C LEU A 321 21.99 27.98 -21.37
N ASP A 322 22.60 28.24 -22.53
CA ASP A 322 22.79 29.60 -23.04
C ASP A 322 21.43 30.25 -23.35
N ARG A 323 20.51 29.50 -23.96
CA ARG A 323 19.13 29.97 -24.20
C ARG A 323 18.40 30.31 -22.91
N ILE A 324 18.55 29.50 -21.87
CA ILE A 324 18.00 29.77 -20.53
C ILE A 324 18.56 31.08 -19.97
N ARG A 325 19.88 31.31 -20.09
CA ARG A 325 20.53 32.55 -19.67
C ARG A 325 19.99 33.76 -20.44
N GLU A 326 19.78 33.64 -21.75
CA GLU A 326 19.20 34.71 -22.58
C GLU A 326 17.77 35.06 -22.19
N ILE A 327 16.92 34.05 -21.89
CA ILE A 327 15.51 34.25 -21.54
C ILE A 327 15.33 34.80 -20.13
N THR A 328 16.07 34.24 -19.16
CA THR A 328 15.88 34.58 -17.74
C THR A 328 16.79 35.71 -17.27
N GLY A 329 17.88 35.99 -17.98
CA GLY A 329 18.96 36.84 -17.50
C GLY A 329 19.78 36.21 -16.37
N PHE A 330 19.50 34.97 -15.94
CA PHE A 330 20.19 34.35 -14.81
C PHE A 330 21.56 33.82 -15.20
N ASN A 331 22.58 34.22 -14.45
CA ASN A 331 23.90 33.61 -14.53
C ASN A 331 23.97 32.38 -13.61
N LEU A 332 24.12 31.18 -14.20
CA LEU A 332 24.22 29.91 -13.45
C LEU A 332 25.51 29.79 -12.60
N GLU A 333 26.48 30.67 -12.80
CA GLU A 333 27.67 30.77 -11.95
C GLU A 333 27.40 31.50 -10.63
N ASP A 334 26.32 32.30 -10.56
CA ASP A 334 25.88 32.94 -9.33
C ASP A 334 25.20 31.92 -8.42
N SER A 335 25.77 31.72 -7.24
CA SER A 335 25.27 30.74 -6.27
C SER A 335 23.84 31.03 -5.78
N ALA A 336 23.45 32.29 -5.63
CA ALA A 336 22.13 32.69 -5.14
C ALA A 336 21.07 32.50 -6.23
N LEU A 337 21.38 32.88 -7.47
CA LEU A 337 20.49 32.63 -8.61
C LEU A 337 20.35 31.13 -8.90
N ARG A 338 21.44 30.37 -8.76
CA ARG A 338 21.40 28.92 -8.89
C ARG A 338 20.49 28.27 -7.85
N LEU A 339 20.58 28.68 -6.59
CA LEU A 339 19.67 28.21 -5.54
C LEU A 339 18.22 28.60 -5.85
N ARG A 340 17.98 29.84 -6.30
CA ARG A 340 16.65 30.32 -6.71
C ARG A 340 16.04 29.43 -7.79
N LEU A 341 16.79 29.15 -8.86
CA LEU A 341 16.39 28.25 -9.95
C LEU A 341 16.12 26.83 -9.45
N GLN A 342 17.03 26.28 -8.63
CA GLN A 342 16.85 24.94 -8.05
C GLN A 342 15.56 24.88 -7.22
N LEU A 343 15.31 25.83 -6.33
CA LEU A 343 14.08 25.85 -5.52
C LEU A 343 12.83 25.96 -6.40
N ALA A 344 12.84 26.82 -7.40
CA ALA A 344 11.71 26.95 -8.32
C ALA A 344 11.45 25.66 -9.10
N LEU A 345 12.50 24.91 -9.48
CA LEU A 345 12.36 23.59 -10.11
C LEU A 345 11.77 22.56 -9.16
N HIS A 346 12.26 22.50 -7.91
CA HIS A 346 11.69 21.59 -6.92
C HIS A 346 10.22 21.91 -6.63
N ILE A 347 9.84 23.19 -6.62
CA ILE A 347 8.44 23.62 -6.52
C ILE A 347 7.64 23.12 -7.72
N HIS A 348 8.18 23.28 -8.94
CA HIS A 348 7.53 22.81 -10.16
C HIS A 348 7.28 21.30 -10.14
N LEU A 349 8.31 20.50 -9.83
CA LEU A 349 8.25 19.04 -9.75
C LEU A 349 7.36 18.53 -8.60
N ALA A 350 7.27 19.27 -7.50
CA ALA A 350 6.50 18.82 -6.34
C ALA A 350 5.04 19.24 -6.39
N LEU A 351 4.70 20.35 -7.04
CA LEU A 351 3.39 20.99 -6.93
C LEU A 351 2.66 21.14 -8.28
N TYR A 352 3.39 21.16 -9.41
CA TYR A 352 2.83 21.52 -10.71
C TYR A 352 2.93 20.43 -11.79
N THR A 353 3.85 19.47 -11.65
CA THR A 353 3.84 18.28 -12.51
C THR A 353 2.67 17.38 -12.11
N ARG A 354 1.65 17.31 -12.98
CA ARG A 354 0.57 16.34 -12.82
C ARG A 354 1.13 14.99 -13.24
N SER A 355 1.12 14.03 -12.33
CA SER A 355 1.20 12.61 -12.68
C SER A 355 -0.10 12.29 -13.41
N ASP A 356 -0.06 12.31 -14.74
CA ASP A 356 -1.15 11.84 -15.59
C ASP A 356 -1.31 10.31 -15.51
#